data_AF-A0A0D2L7Q7-F1
#
_entry.id   AF-A0A0D2L7Q7-F1
#
_cell.length_a   1.000
_cell.length_b   1.000
_cell.length_c   1.000
_cell.angle_alpha   90.00
_cell.angle_beta   90.00
_cell.angle_gamma   90.00
#
_symmetry.space_group_name_H-M   'P 1'
#
loop_
_entity.id
_entity.type
_entity.pdbx_description
1 polymer ?
#
loop_
_entity_poly.entity_id
_entity_poly.type
_entity_poly.pdbx_seq_one_letter_code
_entity_poly.pdbx_strand_id
1 'polypeptide(L)'
;MPPKPCYSNAERLKAQGNEFHQKGQYQAAHRKYTEAIKEDPTNAIYYANRAASSLAMNEYLDAAGDANKAKDLDPNYAKAWSRLGSATFASSFRALAAYDASVNAWKTALECLPPKEQSNESQKTLRAQFAAGLAKARKAQNTPIDQDRMIPLANDKNMPWTKAAELEADYVAKQKHSSAFVILVAYREFKEGVDAMMKVKKTYENGHTKWFGKAGALADISNGVLRDPRVFHLNGSDWIDKFNEQVSFEAQLYNAWVQGGAKTIKQEAPQRLKKEGWDSVRFALSITIRAWLMLGLLANSTGIYSTAMEYYSRIIDVLDWGAHTWRDVPLEDRGVIFEKTFIRAAKRLKLATMHTCITTKETGVVVTRDELVEFARNIIAETDANPPPLPNDLDFADLASFWMYPKGEALSILGWHHMQLGHEAKNAEDAQNAYSQSSIFYINASLSYPRDEEATLTFYKVAVEAFWYMPEGYNLKRMLGLLHQIGLYYADVMKIWEHSAAAKGREKQLLHALEVAARCQDAMEAGEITLEDVVRPKEWEPLCKWGGKGVIYV
;
A
#
# COMPACT_ATOMS: atom_id res chain seq x y z
N MET A 1 -50.01 15.39 34.07
CA MET A 1 -48.96 15.06 33.08
C MET A 1 -48.15 13.89 33.64
N PRO A 2 -47.92 12.80 32.90
CA PRO A 2 -46.93 11.82 33.32
C PRO A 2 -45.54 12.49 33.32
N PRO A 3 -44.64 12.14 34.24
CA PRO A 3 -43.32 12.75 34.29
C PRO A 3 -42.58 12.49 32.97
N LYS A 4 -42.03 13.55 32.38
CA LYS A 4 -41.11 13.42 31.23
C LYS A 4 -39.99 12.46 31.65
N PRO A 5 -39.69 11.39 30.90
CA PRO A 5 -38.56 10.53 31.22
C PRO A 5 -37.30 11.38 31.16
N CYS A 6 -36.65 11.57 32.32
CA CYS A 6 -35.36 12.22 32.40
C CYS A 6 -34.32 11.22 31.87
N TYR A 7 -34.16 11.16 30.55
CA TYR A 7 -33.06 10.43 29.94
C TYR A 7 -31.74 10.95 30.50
N SER A 8 -30.83 10.05 30.89
CA SER A 8 -29.47 10.44 31.22
C SER A 8 -28.84 11.21 30.05
N ASN A 9 -27.88 12.07 30.34
CA ASN A 9 -27.17 12.82 29.29
C ASN A 9 -26.60 11.87 28.21
N ALA A 10 -26.08 10.71 28.63
CA ALA A 10 -25.60 9.65 27.75
C ALA A 10 -26.69 9.10 26.81
N GLU A 11 -27.91 8.86 27.30
CA GLU A 11 -29.04 8.39 26.48
C GLU A 11 -29.50 9.42 25.46
N ARG A 12 -29.45 10.72 25.82
CA ARG A 12 -29.71 11.82 24.88
C ARG A 12 -28.65 11.89 23.79
N LEU A 13 -27.37 11.77 24.15
CA LEU A 13 -26.26 11.75 23.20
C LEU A 13 -26.35 10.55 22.25
N LYS A 14 -26.70 9.36 22.76
CA LYS A 14 -27.01 8.18 21.94
C LYS A 14 -28.15 8.45 20.97
N ALA A 15 -29.25 9.06 21.42
CA ALA A 15 -30.38 9.38 20.56
C ALA A 15 -30.01 10.33 19.41
N GLN A 16 -29.21 11.37 19.71
CA GLN A 16 -28.65 12.27 18.68
C GLN A 16 -27.74 11.52 17.70
N GLY A 17 -26.90 10.61 18.21
CA GLY A 17 -26.06 9.75 17.37
C GLY A 17 -26.90 8.89 16.42
N ASN A 18 -27.99 8.30 16.90
CA ASN A 18 -28.91 7.49 16.09
C ASN A 18 -29.56 8.33 14.99
N GLU A 19 -29.98 9.56 15.31
CA GLU A 19 -30.56 10.49 14.33
C GLU A 19 -29.57 10.85 13.23
N PHE A 20 -28.33 11.21 13.59
CA PHE A 20 -27.27 11.48 12.61
C PHE A 20 -26.97 10.25 11.75
N HIS A 21 -26.92 9.06 12.34
CA HIS A 21 -26.65 7.83 11.62
C HIS A 21 -27.74 7.54 10.58
N GLN A 22 -29.02 7.73 10.94
CA GLN A 22 -30.15 7.56 10.02
C GLN A 22 -30.12 8.56 8.86
N LYS A 23 -29.61 9.78 9.11
CA LYS A 23 -29.39 10.81 8.07
C LYS A 23 -28.14 10.58 7.21
N GLY A 24 -27.41 9.48 7.40
CA GLY A 24 -26.15 9.22 6.70
C GLY A 24 -24.97 10.08 7.18
N GLN A 25 -25.13 10.85 8.25
CA GLN A 25 -24.11 11.73 8.83
C GLN A 25 -23.24 10.94 9.82
N TYR A 26 -22.55 9.92 9.32
CA TYR A 26 -21.86 8.91 10.14
C TYR A 26 -20.76 9.49 11.05
N GLN A 27 -20.03 10.52 10.59
CA GLN A 27 -18.99 11.14 11.40
C GLN A 27 -19.57 11.95 12.58
N ALA A 28 -20.71 12.62 12.37
CA ALA A 28 -21.43 13.30 13.44
C ALA A 28 -22.01 12.28 14.44
N ALA A 29 -22.57 11.18 13.93
CA ALA A 29 -23.05 10.07 14.75
C ALA A 29 -21.94 9.49 15.63
N HIS A 30 -20.78 9.20 15.03
CA HIS A 30 -19.60 8.70 15.74
C HIS A 30 -19.16 9.63 16.87
N ARG A 31 -19.14 10.96 16.64
CA ARG A 31 -18.82 11.94 17.70
C ARG A 31 -19.79 11.85 18.86
N LYS A 32 -21.10 11.78 18.58
CA LYS A 32 -22.13 11.66 19.63
C LYS A 32 -22.08 10.37 20.42
N TYR A 33 -21.80 9.24 19.77
CA TYR A 33 -21.55 8.00 20.52
C TYR A 33 -20.27 8.07 21.35
N THR A 34 -19.22 8.75 20.87
CA THR A 34 -17.99 8.96 21.64
C THR A 34 -18.25 9.83 22.88
N GLU A 35 -19.06 10.87 22.76
CA GLU A 35 -19.53 11.66 23.91
C GLU A 35 -20.33 10.79 24.89
N ALA A 36 -21.25 9.94 24.40
CA ALA A 36 -22.02 9.02 25.25
C ALA A 36 -21.14 8.01 25.99
N ILE A 37 -20.12 7.45 25.33
CA ILE A 37 -19.14 6.52 25.93
C ILE A 37 -18.33 7.19 27.06
N LYS A 38 -18.02 8.49 26.93
CA LYS A 38 -17.32 9.22 27.99
C LYS A 38 -18.17 9.37 29.25
N GLU A 39 -19.48 9.52 29.09
CA GLU A 39 -20.43 9.65 30.18
C GLU A 39 -20.74 8.30 30.85
N ASP A 40 -20.87 7.24 30.05
CA ASP A 40 -21.02 5.87 30.54
C ASP A 40 -20.21 4.89 29.67
N PRO A 41 -19.01 4.51 30.13
CA PRO A 41 -18.10 3.64 29.39
C PRO A 41 -18.47 2.16 29.52
N THR A 42 -19.52 1.80 30.27
CA THR A 42 -19.92 0.41 30.55
C THR A 42 -21.07 -0.07 29.67
N ASN A 43 -21.67 0.82 28.88
CA ASN A 43 -22.80 0.49 28.03
C ASN A 43 -22.38 -0.07 26.66
N ALA A 44 -22.59 -1.37 26.46
CA ALA A 44 -22.28 -2.08 25.22
C ALA A 44 -22.94 -1.48 23.96
N ILE A 45 -24.13 -0.87 24.11
CA ILE A 45 -24.90 -0.32 23.00
C ILE A 45 -24.17 0.85 22.35
N TYR A 46 -23.50 1.70 23.15
CA TYR A 46 -22.84 2.89 22.62
C TYR A 46 -21.65 2.53 21.73
N TYR A 47 -20.85 1.55 22.17
CA TYR A 47 -19.77 0.99 21.36
C TYR A 47 -20.30 0.31 20.09
N ALA A 48 -21.34 -0.53 20.18
CA ALA A 48 -21.91 -1.18 18.99
C ALA A 48 -22.50 -0.19 17.97
N ASN A 49 -23.07 0.93 18.43
CA ASN A 49 -23.59 1.97 17.54
C ASN A 49 -22.47 2.83 16.93
N ARG A 50 -21.38 3.07 17.67
CA ARG A 50 -20.17 3.68 17.11
C ARG A 50 -19.54 2.78 16.06
N ALA A 51 -19.42 1.47 16.33
CA ALA A 51 -18.98 0.47 15.36
C ALA A 51 -19.83 0.47 14.09
N ALA A 52 -21.16 0.60 14.21
CA ALA A 52 -22.04 0.70 13.06
C ALA A 52 -21.73 1.92 12.19
N SER A 53 -21.40 3.06 12.80
CA SER A 53 -21.03 4.28 12.07
C SER A 53 -19.66 4.14 11.42
N SER A 54 -18.69 3.53 12.10
CA SER A 54 -17.38 3.21 11.53
C SER A 54 -17.48 2.26 10.34
N LEU A 55 -18.31 1.21 10.40
CA LEU A 55 -18.60 0.34 9.26
C LEU A 55 -19.14 1.11 8.06
N ALA A 56 -20.05 2.07 8.29
CA ALA A 56 -20.63 2.88 7.24
C ALA A 56 -19.62 3.89 6.63
N MET A 57 -18.56 4.24 7.37
CA MET A 57 -17.42 5.03 6.90
C MET A 57 -16.28 4.15 6.34
N ASN A 58 -16.47 2.83 6.23
CA ASN A 58 -15.44 1.86 5.86
C ASN A 58 -14.20 1.85 6.78
N GLU A 59 -14.37 2.27 8.04
CA GLU A 59 -13.36 2.22 9.10
C GLU A 59 -13.46 0.86 9.82
N TYR A 60 -13.14 -0.22 9.12
CA TYR A 60 -13.50 -1.58 9.56
C TYR A 60 -12.76 -2.02 10.84
N LEU A 61 -11.53 -1.57 11.08
CA LEU A 61 -10.86 -1.89 12.35
C LEU A 61 -11.36 -1.12 13.55
N ASP A 62 -11.67 0.17 13.37
CA ASP A 62 -12.26 0.94 14.47
C ASP A 62 -13.60 0.30 14.83
N ALA A 63 -14.37 -0.13 13.82
CA ALA A 63 -15.57 -0.91 14.04
C ALA A 63 -15.32 -2.26 14.74
N ALA A 64 -14.26 -3.00 14.39
CA ALA A 64 -13.93 -4.26 15.04
C ALA A 64 -13.52 -4.05 16.51
N GLY A 65 -12.74 -3.01 16.81
CA GLY A 65 -12.35 -2.64 18.17
C GLY A 65 -13.56 -2.29 19.04
N ASP A 66 -14.45 -1.43 18.53
CA ASP A 66 -15.68 -1.09 19.21
C ASP A 66 -16.63 -2.28 19.38
N ALA A 67 -16.77 -3.12 18.36
CA ALA A 67 -17.61 -4.30 18.44
C ALA A 67 -17.06 -5.34 19.44
N ASN A 68 -15.72 -5.49 19.54
CA ASN A 68 -15.09 -6.28 20.58
C ASN A 68 -15.36 -5.68 21.97
N LYS A 69 -15.20 -4.37 22.15
CA LYS A 69 -15.50 -3.76 23.45
C LYS A 69 -16.98 -3.94 23.84
N ALA A 70 -17.89 -3.83 22.87
CA ALA A 70 -19.31 -4.10 23.09
C ALA A 70 -19.60 -5.56 23.49
N LYS A 71 -18.95 -6.53 22.83
CA LYS A 71 -19.12 -7.96 23.16
C LYS A 71 -18.58 -8.30 24.55
N ASP A 72 -17.50 -7.63 24.98
CA ASP A 72 -16.88 -7.88 26.29
C ASP A 72 -17.76 -7.31 27.42
N LEU A 73 -18.49 -6.22 27.14
CA LEU A 73 -19.45 -5.61 28.07
C LEU A 73 -20.78 -6.36 28.14
N ASP A 74 -21.30 -6.85 27.00
CA ASP A 74 -22.50 -7.69 26.94
C ASP A 74 -22.31 -8.84 25.92
N PRO A 75 -21.90 -10.03 26.39
CA PRO A 75 -21.68 -11.20 25.54
C PRO A 75 -22.95 -11.72 24.85
N ASN A 76 -24.14 -11.36 25.33
CA ASN A 76 -25.42 -11.77 24.74
C ASN A 76 -25.97 -10.75 23.74
N TYR A 77 -25.25 -9.65 23.50
CA TYR A 77 -25.72 -8.61 22.60
C TYR A 77 -25.50 -8.99 21.13
N ALA A 78 -26.53 -9.58 20.52
CA ALA A 78 -26.51 -10.07 19.14
C ALA A 78 -26.03 -9.02 18.10
N LYS A 79 -26.33 -7.73 18.33
CA LYS A 79 -25.86 -6.65 17.44
C LYS A 79 -24.36 -6.42 17.56
N ALA A 80 -23.74 -6.51 18.74
CA ALA A 80 -22.29 -6.40 18.88
C ALA A 80 -21.58 -7.48 18.06
N TRP A 81 -22.03 -8.73 18.18
CA TRP A 81 -21.49 -9.86 17.41
C TRP A 81 -21.66 -9.71 15.90
N SER A 82 -22.82 -9.23 15.43
CA SER A 82 -23.00 -8.98 13.99
C SER A 82 -22.18 -7.80 13.46
N ARG A 83 -21.96 -6.75 14.27
CA ARG A 83 -21.00 -5.68 13.92
C ARG A 83 -19.59 -6.22 13.86
N LEU A 84 -19.20 -7.07 14.81
CA LEU A 84 -17.90 -7.74 14.78
C LEU A 84 -17.78 -8.60 13.54
N GLY A 85 -18.77 -9.45 13.24
CA GLY A 85 -18.77 -10.31 12.05
C GLY A 85 -18.70 -9.52 10.74
N SER A 86 -19.38 -8.37 10.66
CA SER A 86 -19.30 -7.46 9.51
C SER A 86 -17.94 -6.77 9.40
N ALA A 87 -17.42 -6.27 10.53
CA ALA A 87 -16.15 -5.56 10.60
C ALA A 87 -14.99 -6.48 10.28
N THR A 88 -14.96 -7.66 10.92
CA THR A 88 -13.98 -8.69 10.64
C THR A 88 -14.12 -9.16 9.21
N PHE A 89 -15.32 -9.43 8.68
CA PHE A 89 -15.53 -9.82 7.28
C PHE A 89 -14.98 -8.77 6.30
N ALA A 90 -15.33 -7.51 6.50
CA ALA A 90 -14.90 -6.41 5.63
C ALA A 90 -13.38 -6.18 5.75
N SER A 91 -12.82 -6.46 6.93
CA SER A 91 -11.39 -6.48 7.18
C SER A 91 -10.77 -7.88 6.99
N SER A 92 -11.47 -8.89 6.44
CA SER A 92 -11.09 -10.32 6.63
C SER A 92 -9.96 -10.78 5.72
N PHE A 93 -9.44 -9.95 4.82
CA PHE A 93 -8.16 -10.29 4.21
C PHE A 93 -6.97 -10.11 5.18
N ARG A 94 -7.23 -9.71 6.42
CA ARG A 94 -6.22 -9.62 7.47
C ARG A 94 -5.87 -11.02 7.96
N ALA A 95 -4.77 -11.55 7.41
CA ALA A 95 -3.92 -12.51 8.08
C ALA A 95 -4.59 -13.87 8.38
N LEU A 96 -4.71 -14.77 7.39
CA LEU A 96 -5.06 -16.21 7.43
C LEU A 96 -6.08 -16.81 8.45
N ALA A 97 -6.81 -16.02 9.25
CA ALA A 97 -7.74 -16.53 10.28
C ALA A 97 -8.96 -15.60 10.51
N ALA A 98 -9.05 -14.46 9.81
CA ALA A 98 -10.12 -13.50 10.05
C ALA A 98 -11.49 -13.93 9.49
N TYR A 99 -11.54 -14.80 8.47
CA TYR A 99 -12.82 -15.39 8.05
C TYR A 99 -13.38 -16.34 9.10
N ASP A 100 -12.53 -17.08 9.82
CA ASP A 100 -12.97 -17.89 10.96
C ASP A 100 -13.54 -17.01 12.07
N ALA A 101 -12.85 -15.92 12.39
CA ALA A 101 -13.33 -14.94 13.37
C ALA A 101 -14.67 -14.31 12.93
N SER A 102 -14.84 -14.01 11.64
CA SER A 102 -16.10 -13.51 11.09
C SER A 102 -17.21 -14.56 11.15
N VAL A 103 -16.93 -15.79 10.69
CA VAL A 103 -17.86 -16.92 10.72
C VAL A 103 -18.32 -17.21 12.15
N ASN A 104 -17.39 -17.22 13.11
CA ASN A 104 -17.69 -17.42 14.53
C ASN A 104 -18.52 -16.26 15.07
N ALA A 105 -18.16 -15.00 14.82
CA ALA A 105 -18.94 -13.86 15.26
C ALA A 105 -20.37 -13.86 14.69
N TRP A 106 -20.55 -14.24 13.41
CA TRP A 106 -21.86 -14.39 12.81
C TRP A 106 -22.67 -15.56 13.38
N LYS A 107 -22.03 -16.70 13.68
CA LYS A 107 -22.67 -17.83 14.37
C LYS A 107 -23.14 -17.40 15.76
N THR A 108 -22.29 -16.78 16.56
CA THR A 108 -22.64 -16.30 17.90
C THR A 108 -23.72 -15.23 17.84
N ALA A 109 -23.71 -14.33 16.85
CA ALA A 109 -24.78 -13.36 16.65
C ALA A 109 -26.17 -14.03 16.44
N LEU A 110 -26.21 -15.18 15.75
CA LEU A 110 -27.44 -15.96 15.54
C LEU A 110 -27.87 -16.73 16.81
N GLU A 111 -26.91 -17.19 17.61
CA GLU A 111 -27.14 -17.88 18.89
C GLU A 111 -27.67 -16.93 19.96
N CYS A 112 -27.25 -15.67 19.96
CA CYS A 112 -27.77 -14.63 20.86
C CYS A 112 -29.22 -14.21 20.55
N LEU A 113 -29.79 -14.61 19.39
CA LEU A 113 -31.18 -14.33 19.07
C LEU A 113 -32.10 -15.43 19.65
N PRO A 114 -33.29 -15.08 20.18
CA PRO A 114 -34.27 -16.07 20.63
C PRO A 114 -34.60 -17.11 19.55
N PRO A 115 -35.06 -18.32 19.93
CA PRO A 115 -35.56 -19.32 18.99
C PRO A 115 -36.52 -18.73 17.95
N LYS A 116 -36.51 -19.28 16.73
CA LYS A 116 -37.25 -18.71 15.59
C LYS A 116 -38.75 -18.60 15.87
N GLU A 117 -39.28 -19.57 16.61
CA GLU A 117 -40.67 -19.68 17.04
C GLU A 117 -41.06 -18.58 18.05
N GLN A 118 -40.08 -18.06 18.79
CA GLN A 118 -40.25 -17.04 19.83
C GLN A 118 -39.79 -15.64 19.37
N SER A 119 -39.34 -15.52 18.12
CA SER A 119 -38.81 -14.27 17.58
C SER A 119 -39.91 -13.33 17.09
N ASN A 120 -39.83 -12.06 17.47
CA ASN A 120 -40.64 -10.99 16.88
C ASN A 120 -40.17 -10.64 15.46
N GLU A 121 -40.92 -9.80 14.75
CA GLU A 121 -40.63 -9.48 13.34
C GLU A 121 -39.24 -8.84 13.15
N SER A 122 -38.84 -7.93 14.03
CA SER A 122 -37.50 -7.32 14.00
C SER A 122 -36.39 -8.36 14.19
N GLN A 123 -36.58 -9.32 15.09
CA GLN A 123 -35.64 -10.42 15.34
C GLN A 123 -35.58 -11.38 14.15
N LYS A 124 -36.70 -11.64 13.45
CA LYS A 124 -36.71 -12.42 12.21
C LYS A 124 -35.91 -11.71 11.11
N THR A 125 -36.09 -10.39 10.95
CA THR A 125 -35.28 -9.60 10.00
C THR A 125 -33.79 -9.66 10.33
N LEU A 126 -33.42 -9.48 11.60
CA LEU A 126 -32.02 -9.60 12.05
C LEU A 126 -31.47 -11.00 11.80
N ARG A 127 -32.24 -12.05 12.09
CA ARG A 127 -31.83 -13.44 11.82
C ARG A 127 -31.55 -13.66 10.33
N ALA A 128 -32.39 -13.15 9.43
CA ALA A 128 -32.16 -13.22 7.99
C ALA A 128 -30.89 -12.46 7.58
N GLN A 129 -30.69 -11.25 8.11
CA GLN A 129 -29.48 -10.45 7.87
C GLN A 129 -28.22 -11.18 8.34
N PHE A 130 -28.24 -11.75 9.54
CA PHE A 130 -27.08 -12.44 10.12
C PHE A 130 -26.78 -13.75 9.39
N ALA A 131 -27.81 -14.48 8.96
CA ALA A 131 -27.65 -15.66 8.12
C ALA A 131 -27.04 -15.32 6.75
N ALA A 132 -27.43 -14.20 6.13
CA ALA A 132 -26.82 -13.71 4.90
C ALA A 132 -25.34 -13.32 5.12
N GLY A 133 -25.03 -12.64 6.23
CA GLY A 133 -23.64 -12.33 6.63
C GLY A 133 -22.79 -13.58 6.81
N LEU A 134 -23.31 -14.59 7.52
CA LEU A 134 -22.66 -15.88 7.72
C LEU A 134 -22.42 -16.63 6.39
N ALA A 135 -23.41 -16.65 5.50
CA ALA A 135 -23.28 -17.29 4.20
C ALA A 135 -22.20 -16.61 3.35
N LYS A 136 -22.15 -15.28 3.36
CA LYS A 136 -21.09 -14.51 2.68
C LYS A 136 -19.71 -14.82 3.27
N ALA A 137 -19.60 -14.85 4.60
CA ALA A 137 -18.36 -15.19 5.30
C ALA A 137 -17.86 -16.60 4.98
N ARG A 138 -18.74 -17.61 5.00
CA ARG A 138 -18.38 -19.00 4.64
C ARG A 138 -18.01 -19.17 3.17
N LYS A 139 -18.70 -18.47 2.26
CA LYS A 139 -18.33 -18.48 0.84
C LYS A 139 -16.92 -17.95 0.64
N ALA A 140 -16.59 -16.82 1.27
CA ALA A 140 -15.26 -16.24 1.19
C ALA A 140 -14.19 -17.14 1.86
N GLN A 141 -14.50 -17.72 3.02
CA GLN A 141 -13.64 -18.70 3.72
C GLN A 141 -13.27 -19.90 2.83
N ASN A 142 -14.22 -20.39 2.03
CA ASN A 142 -14.03 -21.55 1.16
C ASN A 142 -13.55 -21.20 -0.26
N THR A 143 -13.34 -19.90 -0.57
CA THR A 143 -12.82 -19.50 -1.87
C THR A 143 -11.30 -19.66 -1.86
N PRO A 144 -10.71 -20.52 -2.71
CA PRO A 144 -9.26 -20.69 -2.78
C PRO A 144 -8.58 -19.35 -3.06
N ILE A 145 -7.44 -19.10 -2.40
CA ILE A 145 -6.56 -18.00 -2.77
C ILE A 145 -6.06 -18.28 -4.18
N ASP A 146 -6.19 -17.30 -5.07
CA ASP A 146 -5.66 -17.38 -6.44
C ASP A 146 -4.13 -17.47 -6.38
N GLN A 147 -3.61 -18.68 -6.59
CA GLN A 147 -2.17 -18.97 -6.52
C GLN A 147 -1.40 -18.31 -7.67
N ASP A 148 -2.05 -17.96 -8.78
CA ASP A 148 -1.40 -17.30 -9.92
C ASP A 148 -1.03 -15.83 -9.62
N ARG A 149 -1.56 -15.25 -8.54
CA ARG A 149 -1.20 -13.91 -8.03
C ARG A 149 -0.09 -13.94 -6.99
N MET A 150 0.24 -15.11 -6.45
CA MET A 150 1.36 -15.29 -5.53
C MET A 150 2.63 -15.48 -6.36
N ILE A 151 3.68 -14.71 -6.12
CA ILE A 151 4.97 -14.92 -6.82
C ILE A 151 5.52 -16.29 -6.39
N PRO A 152 5.50 -17.32 -7.24
CA PRO A 152 6.01 -18.62 -6.87
C PRO A 152 7.54 -18.54 -6.86
N LEU A 153 8.15 -18.93 -5.74
CA LEU A 153 9.61 -19.00 -5.54
C LEU A 153 10.29 -20.11 -6.37
N ALA A 154 9.66 -20.57 -7.45
CA ALA A 154 10.01 -21.82 -8.12
C ALA A 154 11.41 -21.84 -8.74
N ASN A 155 12.10 -20.69 -8.89
CA ASN A 155 13.46 -20.60 -9.42
C ASN A 155 14.31 -19.48 -8.75
N ASP A 156 14.60 -19.62 -7.46
CA ASP A 156 15.43 -18.67 -6.66
C ASP A 156 16.78 -18.31 -7.31
N LYS A 157 17.36 -19.20 -8.13
CA LYS A 157 18.67 -19.02 -8.77
C LYS A 157 18.75 -17.83 -9.74
N ASN A 158 17.63 -17.37 -10.26
CA ASN A 158 17.58 -16.34 -11.30
C ASN A 158 16.98 -15.02 -10.83
N MET A 159 16.59 -14.93 -9.56
CA MET A 159 15.95 -13.73 -9.04
C MET A 159 16.94 -12.54 -8.99
N PRO A 160 16.44 -11.29 -9.08
CA PRO A 160 17.30 -10.12 -9.10
C PRO A 160 18.27 -10.00 -7.90
N TRP A 161 17.84 -10.41 -6.71
CA TRP A 161 18.72 -10.44 -5.53
C TRP A 161 19.85 -11.46 -5.63
N THR A 162 19.62 -12.60 -6.28
CA THR A 162 20.65 -13.62 -6.51
C THR A 162 21.69 -13.10 -7.49
N LYS A 163 21.24 -12.46 -8.58
CA LYS A 163 22.14 -11.80 -9.53
C LYS A 163 22.90 -10.62 -8.93
N ALA A 164 22.26 -9.83 -8.09
CA ALA A 164 22.93 -8.77 -7.35
C ALA A 164 24.02 -9.32 -6.40
N ALA A 165 23.77 -10.44 -5.72
CA ALA A 165 24.75 -11.09 -4.86
C ALA A 165 25.99 -11.58 -5.64
N GLU A 166 25.81 -12.10 -6.86
CA GLU A 166 26.92 -12.51 -7.74
C GLU A 166 27.83 -11.34 -8.14
N LEU A 167 27.28 -10.12 -8.22
CA LEU A 167 27.98 -8.91 -8.66
C LEU A 167 28.58 -8.08 -7.52
N GLU A 168 28.19 -8.32 -6.27
CA GLU A 168 28.47 -7.45 -5.13
C GLU A 168 29.97 -7.17 -4.95
N ALA A 169 30.80 -8.21 -4.91
CA ALA A 169 32.24 -8.05 -4.67
C ALA A 169 32.92 -7.18 -5.73
N ASP A 170 32.58 -7.38 -7.02
CA ASP A 170 33.09 -6.58 -8.13
C ASP A 170 32.60 -5.13 -8.05
N TYR A 171 31.33 -4.93 -7.69
CA TYR A 171 30.72 -3.61 -7.65
C TYR A 171 31.24 -2.78 -6.48
N VAL A 172 31.48 -3.40 -5.32
CA VAL A 172 32.15 -2.77 -4.18
C VAL A 172 33.57 -2.38 -4.53
N ALA A 173 34.36 -3.28 -5.14
CA ALA A 173 35.74 -3.00 -5.55
C ALA A 173 35.82 -1.82 -6.55
N LYS A 174 34.81 -1.65 -7.39
CA LYS A 174 34.70 -0.57 -8.38
C LYS A 174 33.97 0.67 -7.86
N GLN A 175 33.54 0.70 -6.59
CA GLN A 175 32.74 1.78 -6.00
C GLN A 175 31.53 2.17 -6.86
N LYS A 176 30.83 1.17 -7.41
CA LYS A 176 29.69 1.41 -8.29
C LYS A 176 28.48 1.96 -7.53
N HIS A 177 27.74 2.85 -8.17
CA HIS A 177 26.39 3.23 -7.77
C HIS A 177 25.39 2.37 -8.56
N SER A 178 24.76 1.40 -7.89
CA SER A 178 24.01 0.33 -8.55
C SER A 178 22.74 -0.06 -7.81
N SER A 179 21.69 -0.38 -8.58
CA SER A 179 20.45 -0.98 -8.08
C SER A 179 20.66 -2.39 -7.45
N ALA A 180 21.79 -3.05 -7.74
CA ALA A 180 22.17 -4.31 -7.11
C ALA A 180 22.23 -4.19 -5.59
N PHE A 181 22.81 -3.10 -5.06
CA PHE A 181 22.90 -2.89 -3.60
C PHE A 181 21.52 -2.70 -2.97
N VAL A 182 20.62 -1.99 -3.65
CA VAL A 182 19.25 -1.78 -3.18
C VAL A 182 18.52 -3.10 -3.01
N ILE A 183 18.44 -3.91 -4.08
CA ILE A 183 17.67 -5.15 -4.06
C ILE A 183 18.33 -6.23 -3.18
N LEU A 184 19.66 -6.25 -3.11
CA LEU A 184 20.40 -7.21 -2.29
C LEU A 184 20.24 -6.94 -0.79
N VAL A 185 20.40 -5.69 -0.35
CA VAL A 185 20.20 -5.32 1.06
C VAL A 185 18.75 -5.55 1.45
N ALA A 186 17.80 -5.16 0.60
CA ALA A 186 16.38 -5.38 0.83
C ALA A 186 16.06 -6.86 1.02
N TYR A 187 16.62 -7.72 0.16
CA TYR A 187 16.36 -9.15 0.22
C TYR A 187 17.02 -9.81 1.44
N ARG A 188 18.23 -9.39 1.83
CA ARG A 188 18.89 -9.90 3.05
C ARG A 188 18.07 -9.62 4.30
N GLU A 189 17.60 -8.37 4.47
CA GLU A 189 16.72 -7.99 5.58
C GLU A 189 15.41 -8.79 5.56
N PHE A 190 14.75 -8.85 4.39
CA PHE A 190 13.52 -9.61 4.22
C PHE A 190 13.70 -11.10 4.57
N LYS A 191 14.75 -11.72 4.01
CA LYS A 191 15.06 -13.14 4.19
C LYS A 191 15.39 -13.46 5.65
N GLU A 192 16.20 -12.64 6.31
CA GLU A 192 16.52 -12.87 7.73
C GLU A 192 15.25 -12.83 8.59
N GLY A 193 14.38 -11.85 8.35
CA GLY A 193 13.11 -11.74 9.05
C GLY A 193 12.18 -12.92 8.78
N VAL A 194 12.07 -13.37 7.54
CA VAL A 194 11.29 -14.57 7.19
C VAL A 194 11.89 -15.83 7.83
N ASP A 195 13.21 -16.03 7.78
CA ASP A 195 13.88 -17.17 8.41
C ASP A 195 13.66 -17.21 9.93
N ALA A 196 13.60 -16.05 10.59
CA ALA A 196 13.26 -15.92 12.00
C ALA A 196 11.79 -16.25 12.26
N MET A 197 10.88 -15.69 11.45
CA MET A 197 9.44 -15.92 11.51
C MET A 197 9.09 -17.42 11.36
N MET A 198 9.71 -18.12 10.41
CA MET A 198 9.44 -19.55 10.18
C MET A 198 9.82 -20.44 11.37
N LYS A 199 10.68 -19.96 12.27
CA LYS A 199 11.11 -20.68 13.48
C LYS A 199 10.21 -20.44 14.68
N VAL A 200 9.22 -19.55 14.58
CA VAL A 200 8.29 -19.28 15.68
C VAL A 200 7.47 -20.53 16.02
N LYS A 201 7.34 -20.81 17.31
CA LYS A 201 6.55 -21.91 17.86
C LYS A 201 5.69 -21.40 19.01
N LYS A 202 4.49 -21.97 19.13
CA LYS A 202 3.60 -21.75 20.26
C LYS A 202 3.29 -23.07 20.96
N THR A 203 3.28 -23.05 22.28
CA THR A 203 2.73 -24.13 23.11
C THR A 203 1.61 -23.58 23.97
N TYR A 204 0.70 -24.45 24.39
CA TYR A 204 -0.38 -24.12 25.31
C TYR A 204 -0.07 -24.76 26.66
N GLU A 205 0.23 -23.93 27.67
CA GLU A 205 0.53 -24.35 29.04
C GLU A 205 -0.44 -23.64 29.99
N ASN A 206 -1.22 -24.40 30.77
CA ASN A 206 -2.16 -23.88 31.76
C ASN A 206 -3.17 -22.83 31.23
N GLY A 207 -3.64 -22.98 29.99
CA GLY A 207 -4.56 -22.02 29.36
C GLY A 207 -3.91 -20.75 28.82
N HIS A 208 -2.58 -20.61 28.97
CA HIS A 208 -1.80 -19.51 28.40
C HIS A 208 -1.02 -19.98 27.18
N THR A 209 -0.86 -19.08 26.21
CA THR A 209 0.01 -19.31 25.05
C THR A 209 1.43 -18.92 25.43
N LYS A 210 2.38 -19.83 25.21
CA LYS A 210 3.80 -19.60 25.41
C LYS A 210 4.49 -19.62 24.05
N TRP A 211 5.31 -18.61 23.80
CA TRP A 211 5.99 -18.42 22.52
C TRP A 211 7.48 -18.76 22.62
N PHE A 212 8.00 -19.37 21.57
CA PHE A 212 9.42 -19.61 21.36
C PHE A 212 9.80 -19.10 19.98
N GLY A 213 10.74 -18.15 19.90
CA GLY A 213 11.14 -17.53 18.64
C GLY A 213 12.04 -16.32 18.85
N LYS A 214 12.46 -15.70 17.75
CA LYS A 214 13.23 -14.44 17.74
C LYS A 214 12.25 -13.29 17.53
N ALA A 215 12.24 -12.30 18.41
CA ALA A 215 11.53 -11.04 18.20
C ALA A 215 12.32 -10.15 17.22
N GLY A 216 11.66 -9.19 16.57
CA GLY A 216 12.28 -8.33 15.55
C GLY A 216 12.14 -8.85 14.13
N ALA A 217 11.60 -10.05 13.91
CA ALA A 217 11.34 -10.57 12.58
C ALA A 217 10.42 -9.64 11.78
N LEU A 218 9.40 -9.05 12.41
CA LEU A 218 8.55 -8.05 11.74
C LEU A 218 9.32 -6.81 11.30
N ALA A 219 10.33 -6.38 12.07
CA ALA A 219 11.18 -5.25 11.72
C ALA A 219 12.03 -5.57 10.50
N ASP A 220 12.71 -6.73 10.50
CA ASP A 220 13.55 -7.19 9.40
C ASP A 220 12.74 -7.35 8.10
N ILE A 221 11.60 -8.04 8.17
CA ILE A 221 10.71 -8.23 7.01
C ILE A 221 10.26 -6.88 6.43
N SER A 222 9.76 -5.99 7.28
CA SER A 222 9.22 -4.71 6.80
C SER A 222 10.30 -3.72 6.38
N ASN A 223 11.51 -3.76 6.94
CA ASN A 223 12.64 -2.97 6.47
C ASN A 223 13.00 -3.34 5.02
N GLY A 224 13.13 -4.64 4.74
CA GLY A 224 13.42 -5.12 3.38
C GLY A 224 12.36 -4.67 2.37
N VAL A 225 11.07 -4.79 2.73
CA VAL A 225 9.95 -4.31 1.89
C VAL A 225 9.96 -2.81 1.68
N LEU A 226 10.21 -2.02 2.73
CA LEU A 226 10.23 -0.55 2.65
C LEU A 226 11.37 -0.07 1.76
N ARG A 227 12.49 -0.80 1.74
CA ARG A 227 13.65 -0.54 0.88
C ARG A 227 13.34 -0.84 -0.59
N ASP A 228 12.88 -2.05 -0.86
CA ASP A 228 12.41 -2.45 -2.18
C ASP A 228 11.25 -3.46 -2.07
N PRO A 229 10.01 -3.07 -2.42
CA PRO A 229 8.86 -3.96 -2.29
C PRO A 229 8.93 -5.19 -3.21
N ARG A 230 9.82 -5.20 -4.22
CA ARG A 230 10.00 -6.34 -5.14
C ARG A 230 10.59 -7.57 -4.47
N VAL A 231 11.16 -7.46 -3.27
CA VAL A 231 11.63 -8.61 -2.50
C VAL A 231 10.51 -9.43 -1.86
N PHE A 232 9.30 -8.88 -1.78
CA PHE A 232 8.18 -9.55 -1.13
C PHE A 232 7.72 -10.78 -1.91
N HIS A 233 7.75 -11.95 -1.26
CA HIS A 233 7.25 -13.22 -1.80
C HIS A 233 6.84 -14.16 -0.67
N LEU A 234 6.00 -15.15 -1.00
CA LEU A 234 5.50 -16.15 -0.06
C LEU A 234 6.23 -17.47 -0.30
N ASN A 235 6.96 -17.97 0.70
CA ASN A 235 7.85 -19.13 0.54
C ASN A 235 7.26 -20.48 0.98
N GLY A 236 5.94 -20.57 1.11
CA GLY A 236 5.25 -21.79 1.52
C GLY A 236 3.77 -21.56 1.78
N SER A 237 3.00 -22.65 1.85
CA SER A 237 1.56 -22.59 2.18
C SER A 237 1.31 -22.16 3.63
N ASP A 238 2.28 -22.36 4.53
CA ASP A 238 2.23 -21.99 5.94
C ASP A 238 2.79 -20.57 6.23
N TRP A 239 3.27 -19.84 5.22
CA TRP A 239 3.92 -18.54 5.39
C TRP A 239 3.05 -17.56 6.17
N ILE A 240 1.78 -17.43 5.78
CA ILE A 240 0.90 -16.45 6.41
C ILE A 240 0.49 -16.92 7.82
N ASP A 241 0.46 -18.23 8.09
CA ASP A 241 0.19 -18.75 9.44
C ASP A 241 1.36 -18.42 10.36
N LYS A 242 2.58 -18.60 9.86
CA LYS A 242 3.81 -18.20 10.55
C LYS A 242 3.91 -16.70 10.76
N PHE A 243 3.47 -15.91 9.78
CA PHE A 243 3.35 -14.46 9.93
C PHE A 243 2.37 -14.09 11.04
N ASN A 244 1.19 -14.71 11.08
CA ASN A 244 0.20 -14.47 12.14
C ASN A 244 0.71 -14.84 13.53
N GLU A 245 1.42 -15.97 13.62
CA GLU A 245 2.08 -16.42 14.84
C GLU A 245 3.13 -15.41 15.29
N GLN A 246 3.97 -14.92 14.39
CA GLN A 246 4.99 -13.92 14.69
C GLN A 246 4.39 -12.58 15.10
N VAL A 247 3.33 -12.11 14.42
CA VAL A 247 2.58 -10.91 14.83
C VAL A 247 2.01 -11.07 16.23
N SER A 248 1.39 -12.22 16.51
CA SER A 248 0.82 -12.49 17.84
C SER A 248 1.89 -12.54 18.93
N PHE A 249 3.02 -13.18 18.64
CA PHE A 249 4.17 -13.26 19.53
C PHE A 249 4.72 -11.86 19.86
N GLU A 250 5.10 -11.08 18.86
CA GLU A 250 5.70 -9.76 19.08
C GLU A 250 4.69 -8.76 19.66
N ALA A 251 3.42 -8.85 19.27
CA ALA A 251 2.38 -8.00 19.84
C ALA A 251 2.12 -8.30 21.32
N GLN A 252 2.15 -9.56 21.74
CA GLN A 252 2.05 -9.90 23.17
C GLN A 252 3.30 -9.45 23.94
N LEU A 253 4.49 -9.62 23.35
CA LEU A 253 5.75 -9.24 23.99
C LEU A 253 5.84 -7.73 24.25
N TYR A 254 5.41 -6.91 23.29
CA TYR A 254 5.51 -5.44 23.39
C TYR A 254 4.17 -4.75 23.70
N ASN A 255 3.13 -5.54 23.98
CA ASN A 255 1.75 -5.07 24.19
C ASN A 255 1.31 -4.13 23.05
N ALA A 256 1.55 -4.54 21.81
CA ALA A 256 1.19 -3.77 20.62
C ALA A 256 -0.34 -3.74 20.41
N TRP A 257 -0.84 -2.70 19.75
CA TRP A 257 -2.25 -2.62 19.38
C TRP A 257 -2.57 -3.66 18.31
N VAL A 258 -3.28 -4.72 18.73
CA VAL A 258 -3.87 -5.75 17.87
C VAL A 258 -5.32 -5.45 17.50
N GLN A 259 -5.94 -4.50 18.19
CA GLN A 259 -7.31 -4.03 17.97
C GLN A 259 -7.36 -2.50 17.90
N GLY A 260 -8.34 -1.97 17.17
CA GLY A 260 -8.50 -0.53 16.94
C GLY A 260 -7.69 -0.01 15.75
N GLY A 261 -8.04 1.18 15.27
CA GLY A 261 -7.37 1.88 14.17
C GLY A 261 -6.55 3.08 14.64
N ALA A 262 -6.26 3.99 13.71
CA ALA A 262 -5.42 5.16 13.97
C ALA A 262 -5.97 6.04 15.12
N LYS A 263 -7.29 6.18 15.21
CA LYS A 263 -7.95 6.99 16.26
C LYS A 263 -7.65 6.45 17.66
N THR A 264 -7.76 5.14 17.85
CA THR A 264 -7.45 4.47 19.12
C THR A 264 -6.01 4.71 19.52
N ILE A 265 -5.06 4.50 18.60
CA ILE A 265 -3.63 4.72 18.85
C ILE A 265 -3.35 6.16 19.26
N LYS A 266 -3.90 7.14 18.53
CA LYS A 266 -3.71 8.57 18.82
C LYS A 266 -4.24 8.98 20.19
N GLN A 267 -5.24 8.29 20.70
CA GLN A 267 -5.80 8.52 22.03
C GLN A 267 -4.99 7.82 23.13
N GLU A 268 -4.63 6.57 22.92
CA GLU A 268 -4.04 5.72 23.95
C GLU A 268 -2.52 5.89 24.09
N ALA A 269 -1.80 6.08 22.97
CA ALA A 269 -0.34 6.18 22.99
C ALA A 269 0.17 7.32 23.89
N PRO A 270 -0.40 8.56 23.88
CA PRO A 270 0.03 9.60 24.81
C PRO A 270 -0.26 9.29 26.28
N GLN A 271 -1.35 8.55 26.57
CA GLN A 271 -1.69 8.16 27.93
C GLN A 271 -0.74 7.09 28.45
N ARG A 272 -0.46 6.10 27.61
CA ARG A 272 0.51 5.05 27.90
C ARG A 272 1.90 5.62 28.08
N LEU A 273 2.30 6.60 27.26
CA LEU A 273 3.59 7.27 27.38
C LEU A 273 3.76 7.91 28.77
N LYS A 274 2.73 8.62 29.26
CA LYS A 274 2.73 9.25 30.59
C LYS A 274 2.85 8.23 31.74
N LYS A 275 2.33 7.02 31.55
CA LYS A 275 2.24 6.00 32.60
C LYS A 275 3.44 5.03 32.59
N GLU A 276 3.93 4.67 31.41
CA GLU A 276 4.84 3.54 31.21
C GLU A 276 6.14 3.93 30.50
N GLY A 277 6.27 5.17 30.02
CA GLY A 277 7.49 5.66 29.37
C GLY A 277 7.64 5.27 27.89
N TRP A 278 8.75 5.72 27.30
CA TRP A 278 9.00 5.60 25.85
C TRP A 278 9.18 4.17 25.40
N ASP A 279 9.91 3.33 26.11
CA ASP A 279 10.11 1.94 25.71
C ASP A 279 8.80 1.21 25.46
N SER A 280 7.83 1.37 26.36
CA SER A 280 6.51 0.75 26.24
C SER A 280 5.77 1.22 24.98
N VAL A 281 5.81 2.52 24.67
CA VAL A 281 5.07 3.09 23.53
C VAL A 281 5.79 2.89 22.20
N ARG A 282 7.11 3.11 22.16
CA ARG A 282 7.97 2.97 20.98
C ARG A 282 7.87 1.58 20.38
N PHE A 283 8.05 0.53 21.19
CA PHE A 283 7.97 -0.84 20.70
C PHE A 283 6.54 -1.21 20.28
N ALA A 284 5.53 -0.86 21.08
CA ALA A 284 4.13 -1.11 20.73
C ALA A 284 3.73 -0.49 19.38
N LEU A 285 4.09 0.77 19.14
CA LEU A 285 3.81 1.47 17.89
C LEU A 285 4.56 0.83 16.72
N SER A 286 5.84 0.52 16.90
CA SER A 286 6.67 -0.10 15.86
C SER A 286 6.06 -1.42 15.38
N ILE A 287 5.70 -2.31 16.31
CA ILE A 287 5.08 -3.60 15.98
C ILE A 287 3.73 -3.40 15.30
N THR A 288 2.86 -2.52 15.82
CA THR A 288 1.55 -2.27 15.21
C THR A 288 1.67 -1.75 13.78
N ILE A 289 2.51 -0.74 13.54
CA ILE A 289 2.67 -0.13 12.21
C ILE A 289 3.28 -1.13 11.22
N ARG A 290 4.30 -1.90 11.62
CA ARG A 290 4.95 -2.88 10.75
C ARG A 290 4.04 -4.06 10.42
N ALA A 291 3.24 -4.53 11.39
CA ALA A 291 2.20 -5.52 11.13
C ALA A 291 1.16 -5.00 10.14
N TRP A 292 0.68 -3.76 10.32
CA TRP A 292 -0.25 -3.13 9.39
C TRP A 292 0.34 -2.95 7.99
N LEU A 293 1.62 -2.61 7.89
CA LEU A 293 2.30 -2.45 6.62
C LEU A 293 2.33 -3.76 5.83
N MET A 294 2.73 -4.85 6.49
CA MET A 294 2.76 -6.17 5.87
C MET A 294 1.36 -6.67 5.48
N LEU A 295 0.34 -6.36 6.27
CA LEU A 295 -1.05 -6.68 5.94
C LEU A 295 -1.56 -5.87 4.74
N GLY A 296 -1.17 -4.60 4.63
CA GLY A 296 -1.44 -3.78 3.45
C GLY A 296 -0.77 -4.35 2.20
N LEU A 297 0.48 -4.79 2.32
CA LEU A 297 1.25 -5.39 1.23
C LEU A 297 0.67 -6.74 0.78
N LEU A 298 0.32 -7.62 1.71
CA LEU A 298 -0.39 -8.87 1.44
C LEU A 298 -1.68 -8.60 0.68
N ALA A 299 -2.52 -7.67 1.17
CA ALA A 299 -3.77 -7.31 0.51
C ALA A 299 -3.53 -6.74 -0.90
N ASN A 300 -2.49 -5.94 -1.09
CA ASN A 300 -2.12 -5.43 -2.41
C ASN A 300 -1.70 -6.55 -3.35
N SER A 301 -0.86 -7.48 -2.89
CA SER A 301 -0.35 -8.60 -3.70
C SER A 301 -1.44 -9.58 -4.16
N THR A 302 -2.53 -9.69 -3.40
CA THR A 302 -3.68 -10.53 -3.78
C THR A 302 -4.77 -9.77 -4.53
N GLY A 303 -4.58 -8.47 -4.78
CA GLY A 303 -5.49 -7.60 -5.53
C GLY A 303 -6.70 -7.11 -4.74
N ILE A 304 -6.61 -7.07 -3.40
CA ILE A 304 -7.65 -6.55 -2.51
C ILE A 304 -7.28 -5.12 -2.11
N TYR A 305 -7.32 -4.25 -3.11
CA TYR A 305 -6.75 -2.91 -3.01
C TYR A 305 -7.49 -2.00 -2.02
N SER A 306 -8.79 -2.22 -1.78
CA SER A 306 -9.54 -1.45 -0.77
C SER A 306 -8.97 -1.64 0.64
N THR A 307 -8.61 -2.88 0.98
CA THR A 307 -7.98 -3.21 2.26
C THR A 307 -6.56 -2.65 2.33
N ALA A 308 -5.79 -2.79 1.25
CA ALA A 308 -4.45 -2.19 1.17
C ALA A 308 -4.49 -0.67 1.40
N MET A 309 -5.41 0.03 0.74
CA MET A 309 -5.62 1.47 0.90
C MET A 309 -6.05 1.86 2.31
N GLU A 310 -6.92 1.09 2.95
CA GLU A 310 -7.32 1.30 4.36
C GLU A 310 -6.12 1.14 5.32
N TYR A 311 -5.18 0.23 5.00
CA TYR A 311 -3.96 0.00 5.76
C TYR A 311 -2.90 1.08 5.54
N TYR A 312 -2.65 1.49 4.32
CA TYR A 312 -1.66 2.54 4.11
C TYR A 312 -2.16 3.89 4.63
N SER A 313 -3.46 4.17 4.49
CA SER A 313 -4.02 5.42 4.99
C SER A 313 -3.93 5.55 6.51
N ARG A 314 -4.23 4.49 7.28
CA ARG A 314 -4.05 4.53 8.76
C ARG A 314 -2.59 4.65 9.17
N ILE A 315 -1.68 3.98 8.45
CA ILE A 315 -0.26 3.99 8.78
C ILE A 315 0.24 5.41 8.65
N ILE A 316 0.01 6.02 7.49
CA ILE A 316 0.38 7.41 7.22
C ILE A 316 -0.29 8.36 8.21
N ASP A 317 -1.56 8.14 8.56
CA ASP A 317 -2.27 8.98 9.53
C ASP A 317 -1.63 8.94 10.94
N VAL A 318 -1.18 7.77 11.42
CA VAL A 318 -0.46 7.64 12.69
C VAL A 318 0.96 8.18 12.57
N LEU A 319 1.64 7.91 11.46
CA LEU A 319 3.01 8.34 11.21
C LEU A 319 3.14 9.87 11.14
N ASP A 320 2.31 10.54 10.34
CA ASP A 320 2.31 12.00 10.21
C ASP A 320 1.92 12.66 11.54
N TRP A 321 0.95 12.09 12.26
CA TRP A 321 0.58 12.57 13.61
C TRP A 321 1.72 12.43 14.61
N GLY A 322 2.35 11.26 14.71
CA GLY A 322 3.41 11.00 15.68
C GLY A 322 4.66 11.80 15.38
N ALA A 323 5.04 11.91 14.10
CA ALA A 323 6.17 12.74 13.66
C ALA A 323 5.95 14.23 13.97
N HIS A 324 4.71 14.72 13.87
CA HIS A 324 4.37 16.08 14.28
C HIS A 324 4.36 16.25 15.81
N THR A 325 3.69 15.34 16.51
CA THR A 325 3.47 15.42 17.97
C THR A 325 4.77 15.27 18.74
N TRP A 326 5.70 14.45 18.24
CA TRP A 326 6.97 14.11 18.87
C TRP A 326 8.16 14.55 18.02
N ARG A 327 8.03 15.72 17.37
CA ARG A 327 9.08 16.27 16.51
C ARG A 327 10.37 16.64 17.26
N ASP A 328 10.22 17.04 18.52
CA ASP A 328 11.31 17.52 19.39
C ASP A 328 11.85 16.41 20.32
N VAL A 329 11.39 15.17 20.14
CA VAL A 329 11.79 14.00 20.93
C VAL A 329 12.98 13.30 20.24
N PRO A 330 14.02 12.86 20.98
CA PRO A 330 15.13 12.10 20.40
C PRO A 330 14.67 10.85 19.65
N LEU A 331 15.43 10.47 18.60
CA LEU A 331 15.11 9.33 17.73
C LEU A 331 15.05 8.02 18.52
N GLU A 332 15.99 7.81 19.43
CA GLU A 332 16.03 6.67 20.33
C GLU A 332 14.72 6.53 21.12
N ASP A 333 14.09 7.62 21.54
CA ASP A 333 12.85 7.57 22.32
C ASP A 333 11.61 7.40 21.44
N ARG A 334 11.44 8.25 20.42
CA ARG A 334 10.23 8.23 19.58
C ARG A 334 10.21 7.04 18.60
N GLY A 335 11.38 6.55 18.22
CA GLY A 335 11.57 5.42 17.32
C GLY A 335 11.64 5.79 15.83
N VAL A 336 12.35 4.93 15.09
CA VAL A 336 12.65 5.10 13.65
C VAL A 336 11.43 5.15 12.74
N ILE A 337 10.27 4.67 13.19
CA ILE A 337 9.05 4.70 12.38
C ILE A 337 8.59 6.13 12.05
N PHE A 338 8.97 7.11 12.88
CA PHE A 338 8.64 8.52 12.67
C PHE A 338 9.72 9.29 11.90
N GLU A 339 10.80 8.62 11.48
CA GLU A 339 11.77 9.23 10.57
C GLU A 339 11.19 9.44 9.18
N LYS A 340 11.62 10.52 8.52
CA LYS A 340 11.12 10.89 7.20
C LYS A 340 11.31 9.77 6.17
N THR A 341 12.42 9.04 6.26
CA THR A 341 12.72 7.89 5.40
C THR A 341 11.67 6.78 5.52
N PHE A 342 11.27 6.42 6.75
CA PHE A 342 10.22 5.42 7.00
C PHE A 342 8.86 5.89 6.48
N ILE A 343 8.48 7.14 6.78
CA ILE A 343 7.21 7.73 6.35
C ILE A 343 7.13 7.77 4.82
N ARG A 344 8.21 8.21 4.16
CA ARG A 344 8.29 8.30 2.71
C ARG A 344 8.20 6.93 2.05
N ALA A 345 8.86 5.92 2.60
CA ALA A 345 8.75 4.54 2.11
C ALA A 345 7.33 3.97 2.32
N ALA A 346 6.64 4.28 3.42
CA ALA A 346 5.23 3.91 3.59
C ALA A 346 4.30 4.64 2.59
N LYS A 347 4.56 5.93 2.31
CA LYS A 347 3.85 6.71 1.29
C LYS A 347 4.07 6.15 -0.11
N ARG A 348 5.28 5.67 -0.42
CA ARG A 348 5.62 5.00 -1.68
C ARG A 348 4.73 3.77 -1.94
N LEU A 349 4.53 2.91 -0.93
CA LEU A 349 3.62 1.75 -1.06
C LEU A 349 2.17 2.19 -1.36
N LYS A 350 1.68 3.24 -0.69
CA LYS A 350 0.35 3.80 -0.97
C LYS A 350 0.23 4.36 -2.39
N LEU A 351 1.24 5.10 -2.83
CA LEU A 351 1.28 5.72 -4.16
C LEU A 351 1.12 4.65 -5.26
N ALA A 352 1.88 3.56 -5.15
CA ALA A 352 1.80 2.44 -6.08
C ALA A 352 0.40 1.82 -6.10
N THR A 353 -0.21 1.57 -4.93
CA THR A 353 -1.57 1.03 -4.83
C THR A 353 -2.61 1.98 -5.42
N MET A 354 -2.52 3.28 -5.15
CA MET A 354 -3.44 4.28 -5.73
C MET A 354 -3.39 4.26 -7.26
N HIS A 355 -2.18 4.21 -7.83
CA HIS A 355 -2.00 4.12 -9.28
C HIS A 355 -2.58 2.83 -9.86
N THR A 356 -2.36 1.68 -9.21
CA THR A 356 -2.98 0.41 -9.62
C THR A 356 -4.50 0.49 -9.59
N CYS A 357 -5.12 0.99 -8.51
CA CYS A 357 -6.58 1.11 -8.44
C CYS A 357 -7.19 1.89 -9.60
N ILE A 358 -6.55 3.01 -9.99
CA ILE A 358 -7.03 3.85 -11.09
C ILE A 358 -6.84 3.14 -12.43
N THR A 359 -5.68 2.55 -12.67
CA THR A 359 -5.34 1.92 -13.96
C THR A 359 -6.10 0.61 -14.22
N THR A 360 -6.41 -0.17 -13.17
CA THR A 360 -7.22 -1.39 -13.29
C THR A 360 -8.73 -1.15 -13.11
N LYS A 361 -9.14 0.10 -12.85
CA LYS A 361 -10.55 0.52 -12.66
C LYS A 361 -11.27 -0.25 -11.55
N GLU A 362 -10.61 -0.41 -10.41
CA GLU A 362 -11.14 -1.19 -9.28
C GLU A 362 -12.46 -0.65 -8.75
N THR A 363 -13.47 -1.53 -8.66
CA THR A 363 -14.76 -1.16 -8.10
C THR A 363 -14.70 -1.25 -6.57
N GLY A 364 -14.91 -0.12 -5.88
CA GLY A 364 -15.00 -0.06 -4.41
C GLY A 364 -13.85 0.67 -3.71
N VAL A 365 -12.86 1.16 -4.46
CA VAL A 365 -11.88 2.14 -4.00
C VAL A 365 -12.14 3.44 -4.73
N VAL A 366 -12.59 4.47 -4.01
CA VAL A 366 -12.76 5.81 -4.59
C VAL A 366 -11.47 6.56 -4.35
N VAL A 367 -10.57 6.52 -5.33
CA VAL A 367 -9.39 7.39 -5.44
C VAL A 367 -9.44 8.04 -6.80
N THR A 368 -9.37 9.36 -6.83
CA THR A 368 -9.38 10.15 -8.06
C THR A 368 -7.97 10.35 -8.60
N ARG A 369 -7.88 10.65 -9.90
CA ARG A 369 -6.61 11.02 -10.53
C ARG A 369 -5.97 12.25 -9.88
N ASP A 370 -6.78 13.22 -9.46
CA ASP A 370 -6.29 14.45 -8.84
C ASP A 370 -5.71 14.18 -7.44
N GLU A 371 -6.36 13.33 -6.64
CA GLU A 371 -5.82 12.89 -5.35
C GLU A 371 -4.48 12.15 -5.52
N LEU A 372 -4.35 11.30 -6.55
CA LEU A 372 -3.09 10.62 -6.87
C LEU A 372 -1.97 11.62 -7.25
N VAL A 373 -2.28 12.61 -8.09
CA VAL A 373 -1.33 13.64 -8.53
C VAL A 373 -0.90 14.51 -7.36
N GLU A 374 -1.84 14.95 -6.51
CA GLU A 374 -1.53 15.72 -5.31
C GLU A 374 -0.64 14.92 -4.36
N PHE A 375 -0.96 13.64 -4.15
CA PHE A 375 -0.16 12.76 -3.31
C PHE A 375 1.28 12.58 -3.84
N ALA A 376 1.45 12.43 -5.16
CA ALA A 376 2.77 12.38 -5.79
C ALA A 376 3.55 13.69 -5.62
N ARG A 377 2.92 14.85 -5.84
CA ARG A 377 3.54 16.18 -5.62
C ARG A 377 4.01 16.36 -4.19
N ASN A 378 3.21 15.90 -3.23
CA ASN A 378 3.56 15.97 -1.81
C ASN A 378 4.79 15.12 -1.47
N ILE A 379 4.95 13.93 -2.08
CA ILE A 379 6.16 13.11 -1.92
C ILE A 379 7.40 13.83 -2.49
N ILE A 380 7.29 14.42 -3.68
CA ILE A 380 8.39 15.17 -4.30
C ILE A 380 8.78 16.37 -3.42
N ALA A 381 7.81 17.18 -3.02
CA ALA A 381 8.03 18.37 -2.20
C ALA A 381 8.65 18.01 -0.84
N GLU A 382 8.19 16.95 -0.19
CA GLU A 382 8.76 16.47 1.08
C GLU A 382 10.18 15.96 0.88
N THR A 383 10.46 15.24 -0.21
CA THR A 383 11.82 14.73 -0.50
C THR A 383 12.79 15.88 -0.78
N ASP A 384 12.38 16.88 -1.55
CA ASP A 384 13.19 18.04 -1.90
C ASP A 384 13.47 18.96 -0.71
N ALA A 385 12.47 19.13 0.17
CA ALA A 385 12.64 19.88 1.41
C ALA A 385 13.56 19.18 2.43
N ASN A 386 13.83 17.88 2.23
CA ASN A 386 14.57 17.04 3.17
C ASN A 386 15.63 16.22 2.43
N PRO A 387 16.67 16.87 1.87
CA PRO A 387 17.72 16.20 1.12
C PRO A 387 18.47 15.19 1.98
N PRO A 388 19.16 14.21 1.35
CA PRO A 388 19.95 13.24 2.09
C PRO A 388 21.08 13.94 2.87
N PRO A 389 21.55 13.34 3.98
CA PRO A 389 22.78 13.77 4.64
C PRO A 389 23.99 13.71 3.69
N LEU A 390 25.11 14.30 4.08
CA LEU A 390 26.30 14.41 3.23
C LEU A 390 26.80 13.02 2.76
N PRO A 391 27.38 12.91 1.55
CA PRO A 391 27.67 11.62 0.90
C PRO A 391 28.55 10.65 1.69
N ASN A 392 29.40 11.15 2.61
CA ASN A 392 30.29 10.30 3.41
C ASN A 392 29.58 9.59 4.57
N ASP A 393 28.34 9.99 4.88
CA ASP A 393 27.57 9.51 6.03
C ASP A 393 26.44 8.54 5.62
N LEU A 394 26.30 8.21 4.33
CA LEU A 394 25.18 7.43 3.80
C LEU A 394 25.61 6.43 2.73
N ASP A 395 25.22 5.17 2.88
CA ASP A 395 25.39 4.16 1.83
C ASP A 395 24.50 4.45 0.61
N PHE A 396 24.96 4.06 -0.58
CA PHE A 396 24.21 4.26 -1.81
C PHE A 396 22.84 3.57 -1.79
N ALA A 397 22.71 2.39 -1.17
CA ALA A 397 21.43 1.71 -1.09
C ALA A 397 20.40 2.52 -0.28
N ASP A 398 20.82 3.14 0.82
CA ASP A 398 19.94 3.99 1.62
C ASP A 398 19.55 5.27 0.88
N LEU A 399 20.51 5.93 0.22
CA LEU A 399 20.25 7.07 -0.65
C LEU A 399 19.22 6.73 -1.72
N ALA A 400 19.42 5.59 -2.39
CA ALA A 400 18.59 5.14 -3.47
C ALA A 400 17.16 4.83 -2.98
N SER A 401 17.04 4.01 -1.94
CA SER A 401 15.75 3.54 -1.43
C SER A 401 14.88 4.64 -0.84
N PHE A 402 15.49 5.63 -0.18
CA PHE A 402 14.74 6.61 0.59
C PHE A 402 14.71 8.01 -0.01
N TRP A 403 15.52 8.36 -1.01
CA TRP A 403 15.41 9.68 -1.68
C TRP A 403 15.20 9.58 -3.18
N MET A 404 15.98 8.75 -3.85
CA MET A 404 15.93 8.60 -5.30
C MET A 404 14.64 7.91 -5.76
N TYR A 405 14.35 6.72 -5.24
CA TYR A 405 13.24 5.88 -5.69
C TYR A 405 11.87 6.51 -5.40
N PRO A 406 11.60 7.06 -4.20
CA PRO A 406 10.33 7.74 -3.93
C PRO A 406 10.08 8.94 -4.85
N LYS A 407 11.12 9.74 -5.14
CA LYS A 407 11.02 10.89 -6.04
C LYS A 407 10.80 10.45 -7.48
N GLY A 408 11.56 9.46 -7.95
CA GLY A 408 11.45 8.91 -9.29
C GLY A 408 10.06 8.32 -9.58
N GLU A 409 9.52 7.54 -8.64
CA GLU A 409 8.16 6.98 -8.75
C GLU A 409 7.11 8.09 -8.77
N ALA A 410 7.21 9.08 -7.88
CA ALA A 410 6.27 10.20 -7.86
C ALA A 410 6.32 11.03 -9.16
N LEU A 411 7.51 11.26 -9.72
CA LEU A 411 7.67 11.90 -11.04
C LEU A 411 7.02 11.08 -12.15
N SER A 412 7.15 9.76 -12.11
CA SER A 412 6.50 8.88 -13.11
C SER A 412 4.97 8.98 -13.07
N ILE A 413 4.37 9.20 -11.89
CA ILE A 413 2.93 9.42 -11.76
C ILE A 413 2.52 10.75 -12.40
N LEU A 414 3.32 11.80 -12.28
CA LEU A 414 3.08 13.07 -12.97
C LEU A 414 3.20 12.90 -14.49
N GLY A 415 4.21 12.15 -14.95
CA GLY A 415 4.35 11.78 -16.36
C GLY A 415 3.14 11.02 -16.88
N TRP A 416 2.69 10.00 -16.16
CA TRP A 416 1.48 9.25 -16.49
C TRP A 416 0.24 10.14 -16.57
N HIS A 417 0.04 11.04 -15.59
CA HIS A 417 -1.08 11.97 -15.60
C HIS A 417 -1.08 12.85 -16.85
N HIS A 418 0.07 13.42 -17.21
CA HIS A 418 0.20 14.24 -18.41
C HIS A 418 0.01 13.43 -19.70
N MET A 419 0.41 12.16 -19.73
CA MET A 419 0.08 11.26 -20.83
C MET A 419 -1.44 11.11 -21.00
N GLN A 420 -2.18 10.91 -19.89
CA GLN A 420 -3.64 10.81 -19.93
C GLN A 420 -4.29 12.11 -20.43
N LEU A 421 -3.80 13.27 -19.97
CA LEU A 421 -4.27 14.57 -20.48
C LEU A 421 -4.06 14.71 -21.98
N GLY A 422 -2.94 14.20 -22.51
CA GLY A 422 -2.68 14.19 -23.95
C GLY A 422 -3.68 13.32 -24.73
N HIS A 423 -4.04 12.15 -24.20
CA HIS A 423 -5.06 11.29 -24.81
C HIS A 423 -6.47 11.90 -24.73
N GLU A 424 -6.79 12.58 -23.64
CA GLU A 424 -8.09 13.22 -23.37
C GLU A 424 -8.26 14.58 -24.07
N ALA A 425 -7.17 15.16 -24.57
CA ALA A 425 -7.15 16.48 -25.18
C ALA A 425 -8.18 16.62 -26.31
N LYS A 426 -8.78 17.81 -26.38
CA LYS A 426 -9.82 18.17 -27.36
C LYS A 426 -9.28 18.91 -28.58
N ASN A 427 -8.02 19.34 -28.54
CA ASN A 427 -7.31 19.97 -29.65
C ASN A 427 -5.84 19.53 -29.63
N ALA A 428 -5.13 19.82 -30.74
CA ALA A 428 -3.75 19.41 -30.93
C ALA A 428 -2.76 20.17 -30.03
N GLU A 429 -3.02 21.45 -29.73
CA GLU A 429 -2.12 22.27 -28.89
C GLU A 429 -2.06 21.74 -27.45
N ASP A 430 -3.22 21.48 -26.85
CA ASP A 430 -3.31 20.88 -25.52
C ASP A 430 -2.66 19.49 -25.48
N ALA A 431 -2.85 18.69 -26.54
CA ALA A 431 -2.22 17.38 -26.66
C ALA A 431 -0.69 17.49 -26.74
N GLN A 432 -0.18 18.40 -27.57
CA GLN A 432 1.26 18.68 -27.71
C GLN A 432 1.88 19.06 -26.38
N ASN A 433 1.26 20.01 -25.67
CA ASN A 433 1.72 20.47 -24.36
C ASN A 433 1.70 19.34 -23.33
N ALA A 434 0.63 18.55 -23.28
CA ALA A 434 0.49 17.45 -22.33
C ALA A 434 1.52 16.33 -22.57
N TYR A 435 1.70 15.87 -23.81
CA TYR A 435 2.74 14.88 -24.12
C TYR A 435 4.15 15.42 -23.88
N SER A 436 4.39 16.71 -24.09
CA SER A 436 5.69 17.34 -23.80
C SER A 436 6.01 17.30 -22.31
N GLN A 437 5.04 17.66 -21.48
CA GLN A 437 5.18 17.53 -20.03
C GLN A 437 5.34 16.07 -19.60
N SER A 438 4.58 15.14 -20.19
CA SER A 438 4.72 13.70 -19.93
C SER A 438 6.16 13.24 -20.14
N SER A 439 6.76 13.56 -21.29
CA SER A 439 8.14 13.19 -21.61
C SER A 439 9.14 13.78 -20.62
N ILE A 440 9.01 15.07 -20.27
CA ILE A 440 9.88 15.75 -19.29
C ILE A 440 9.83 15.04 -17.93
N PHE A 441 8.63 14.72 -17.44
CA PHE A 441 8.49 14.04 -16.16
C PHE A 441 9.08 12.63 -16.17
N TYR A 442 8.90 11.87 -17.25
CA TYR A 442 9.50 10.53 -17.36
C TYR A 442 11.02 10.57 -17.51
N ILE A 443 11.60 11.54 -18.24
CA ILE A 443 13.05 11.74 -18.28
C ILE A 443 13.58 12.04 -16.87
N ASN A 444 12.94 12.95 -16.14
CA ASN A 444 13.33 13.27 -14.76
C ASN A 444 13.15 12.07 -13.81
N ALA A 445 12.13 11.24 -14.04
CA ALA A 445 11.96 9.97 -13.34
C ALA A 445 13.15 9.05 -13.62
N SER A 446 13.51 8.79 -14.90
CA SER A 446 14.69 7.99 -15.26
C SER A 446 15.98 8.48 -14.61
N LEU A 447 16.21 9.80 -14.61
CA LEU A 447 17.40 10.41 -14.02
C LEU A 447 17.46 10.28 -12.49
N SER A 448 16.34 9.95 -11.85
CA SER A 448 16.30 9.69 -10.42
C SER A 448 16.81 8.29 -10.07
N TYR A 449 17.01 7.38 -11.03
CA TYR A 449 17.42 5.99 -10.75
C TYR A 449 18.86 5.67 -11.20
N PRO A 450 19.49 4.63 -10.63
CA PRO A 450 20.72 4.06 -11.16
C PRO A 450 20.55 3.59 -12.62
N ARG A 451 21.64 3.60 -13.39
CA ARG A 451 21.60 3.21 -14.81
C ARG A 451 21.18 1.75 -15.04
N ASP A 452 21.50 0.89 -14.09
CA ASP A 452 21.20 -0.55 -14.15
C ASP A 452 19.84 -0.93 -13.53
N GLU A 453 18.98 0.05 -13.23
CA GLU A 453 17.62 -0.16 -12.72
C GLU A 453 16.61 -0.36 -13.87
N GLU A 454 15.70 -1.33 -13.75
CA GLU A 454 14.70 -1.63 -14.79
C GLU A 454 13.69 -0.49 -15.01
N ALA A 455 13.40 0.30 -13.97
CA ALA A 455 12.55 1.47 -14.07
C ALA A 455 13.17 2.55 -14.99
N THR A 456 14.50 2.70 -15.01
CA THR A 456 15.22 3.67 -15.84
C THR A 456 14.89 3.50 -17.32
N LEU A 457 14.95 2.27 -17.83
CA LEU A 457 14.63 1.96 -19.23
C LEU A 457 13.15 2.13 -19.53
N THR A 458 12.30 1.69 -18.59
CA THR A 458 10.85 1.82 -18.73
C THR A 458 10.45 3.28 -18.90
N PHE A 459 10.99 4.18 -18.07
CA PHE A 459 10.68 5.60 -18.13
C PHE A 459 11.26 6.28 -19.38
N TYR A 460 12.48 5.96 -19.81
CA TYR A 460 13.00 6.49 -21.08
C TYR A 460 12.14 6.06 -22.26
N LYS A 461 11.69 4.80 -22.27
CA LYS A 461 10.80 4.29 -23.31
C LYS A 461 9.47 5.04 -23.33
N VAL A 462 8.84 5.25 -22.18
CA VAL A 462 7.56 6.00 -22.12
C VAL A 462 7.75 7.48 -22.48
N ALA A 463 8.91 8.07 -22.17
CA ALA A 463 9.26 9.42 -22.62
C ALA A 463 9.38 9.52 -24.15
N VAL A 464 9.91 8.49 -24.81
CA VAL A 464 9.95 8.38 -26.27
C VAL A 464 8.56 8.18 -26.86
N GLU A 465 7.72 7.33 -26.26
CA GLU A 465 6.33 7.16 -26.71
C GLU A 465 5.54 8.47 -26.66
N ALA A 466 5.77 9.30 -25.65
CA ALA A 466 5.17 10.62 -25.57
C ALA A 466 5.54 11.49 -26.80
N PHE A 467 6.78 11.40 -27.30
CA PHE A 467 7.18 12.08 -28.54
C PHE A 467 6.41 11.56 -29.76
N TRP A 468 6.12 10.27 -29.82
CA TRP A 468 5.36 9.70 -30.94
C TRP A 468 3.90 10.14 -30.94
N TYR A 469 3.31 10.41 -29.77
CA TYR A 469 1.94 10.91 -29.65
C TYR A 469 1.78 12.43 -29.88
N MET A 470 2.86 13.20 -29.81
CA MET A 470 2.85 14.65 -30.04
C MET A 470 2.33 14.99 -31.43
N PRO A 471 1.29 15.82 -31.59
CA PRO A 471 0.75 16.20 -32.90
C PRO A 471 1.77 16.80 -33.88
N GLU A 472 2.61 17.72 -33.40
CA GLU A 472 3.72 18.30 -34.17
C GLU A 472 4.96 17.41 -34.17
N GLY A 473 4.91 16.32 -33.39
CA GLY A 473 5.99 15.40 -33.13
C GLY A 473 7.17 16.03 -32.39
N TYR A 474 8.31 15.35 -32.47
CA TYR A 474 9.55 15.78 -31.85
C TYR A 474 10.71 15.47 -32.78
N ASN A 475 11.70 16.36 -32.79
CA ASN A 475 12.85 16.27 -33.65
C ASN A 475 13.67 14.98 -33.40
N LEU A 476 14.03 14.28 -34.47
CA LEU A 476 14.68 12.97 -34.47
C LEU A 476 15.97 12.97 -33.63
N LYS A 477 16.79 14.03 -33.69
CA LYS A 477 18.04 14.13 -32.92
C LYS A 477 17.84 13.89 -31.43
N ARG A 478 16.81 14.49 -30.84
CA ARG A 478 16.55 14.36 -29.40
C ARG A 478 15.93 13.01 -29.06
N MET A 479 15.05 12.49 -29.93
CA MET A 479 14.48 11.15 -29.78
C MET A 479 15.58 10.07 -29.80
N LEU A 480 16.49 10.13 -30.77
CA LEU A 480 17.64 9.22 -30.86
C LEU A 480 18.55 9.33 -29.64
N GLY A 481 18.68 10.53 -29.06
CA GLY A 481 19.39 10.72 -27.80
C GLY A 481 18.84 9.83 -26.67
N LEU A 482 17.51 9.75 -26.52
CA LEU A 482 16.88 8.88 -25.51
C LEU A 482 16.94 7.40 -25.88
N LEU A 483 16.68 7.05 -27.15
CA LEU A 483 16.80 5.67 -27.63
C LEU A 483 18.23 5.12 -27.45
N HIS A 484 19.24 5.97 -27.64
CA HIS A 484 20.63 5.63 -27.36
C HIS A 484 20.86 5.35 -25.87
N GLN A 485 20.25 6.12 -24.95
CA GLN A 485 20.33 5.81 -23.51
C GLN A 485 19.75 4.42 -23.21
N ILE A 486 18.63 4.04 -23.85
CA ILE A 486 18.03 2.71 -23.70
C ILE A 486 19.04 1.63 -24.13
N GLY A 487 19.64 1.78 -25.32
CA GLY A 487 20.63 0.82 -25.82
C GLY A 487 21.88 0.72 -24.94
N LEU A 488 22.40 1.85 -24.45
CA LEU A 488 23.56 1.89 -23.56
C LEU A 488 23.33 1.15 -22.24
N TYR A 489 22.14 1.31 -21.66
CA TYR A 489 21.85 0.77 -20.31
C TYR A 489 21.25 -0.63 -20.35
N TYR A 490 20.74 -1.09 -21.50
CA TYR A 490 20.08 -2.39 -21.65
C TYR A 490 20.90 -3.55 -21.06
N ALA A 491 22.16 -3.66 -21.47
CA ALA A 491 23.04 -4.75 -21.04
C ALA A 491 23.31 -4.72 -19.52
N ASP A 492 23.42 -3.54 -18.91
CA ASP A 492 23.63 -3.41 -17.48
C ASP A 492 22.37 -3.75 -16.68
N VAL A 493 21.19 -3.35 -17.15
CA VAL A 493 19.91 -3.70 -16.53
C VAL A 493 19.66 -5.21 -16.59
N MET A 494 19.92 -5.86 -17.73
CA MET A 494 19.69 -7.31 -17.86
C MET A 494 20.57 -8.14 -16.92
N LYS A 495 21.77 -7.68 -16.54
CA LYS A 495 22.62 -8.41 -15.57
C LYS A 495 21.91 -8.69 -14.23
N ILE A 496 20.96 -7.84 -13.84
CA ILE A 496 20.24 -7.94 -12.57
C ILE A 496 18.76 -8.29 -12.79
N TRP A 497 18.11 -7.63 -13.74
CA TRP A 497 16.64 -7.60 -13.84
C TRP A 497 16.06 -8.51 -14.92
N GLU A 498 16.86 -9.34 -15.59
CA GLU A 498 16.43 -10.25 -16.67
C GLU A 498 15.19 -11.08 -16.29
N HIS A 499 15.12 -11.56 -15.03
CA HIS A 499 14.02 -12.41 -14.55
C HIS A 499 13.18 -11.74 -13.45
N SER A 500 13.12 -10.40 -13.43
CA SER A 500 12.22 -9.69 -12.52
C SER A 500 10.74 -9.99 -12.82
N ALA A 501 9.85 -9.71 -11.88
CA ALA A 501 8.41 -9.84 -12.10
C ALA A 501 7.91 -9.01 -13.30
N ALA A 502 8.56 -7.86 -13.56
CA ALA A 502 8.26 -7.00 -14.70
C ALA A 502 8.95 -7.42 -16.00
N ALA A 503 9.84 -8.43 -15.99
CA ALA A 503 10.53 -8.90 -17.19
C ALA A 503 9.56 -9.37 -18.28
N LYS A 504 8.45 -10.01 -17.87
CA LYS A 504 7.39 -10.46 -18.78
C LYS A 504 6.71 -9.26 -19.45
N GLY A 505 7.09 -8.99 -20.69
CA GLY A 505 6.56 -7.90 -21.52
C GLY A 505 7.48 -6.70 -21.64
N ARG A 506 8.36 -6.43 -20.66
CA ARG A 506 9.38 -5.36 -20.73
C ARG A 506 10.32 -5.57 -21.92
N GLU A 507 10.83 -6.79 -22.10
CA GLU A 507 11.77 -7.10 -23.19
C GLU A 507 11.18 -6.75 -24.55
N LYS A 508 9.95 -7.20 -24.85
CA LYS A 508 9.25 -6.87 -26.10
C LYS A 508 9.12 -5.36 -26.31
N GLN A 509 8.79 -4.61 -25.26
CA GLN A 509 8.63 -3.16 -25.33
C GLN A 509 9.95 -2.41 -25.52
N LEU A 510 11.04 -2.89 -24.93
CA LEU A 510 12.37 -2.28 -25.09
C LEU A 510 12.99 -2.62 -26.45
N LEU A 511 12.88 -3.87 -26.89
CA LEU A 511 13.33 -4.30 -28.23
C LEU A 511 12.66 -3.46 -29.32
N HIS A 512 11.36 -3.20 -29.18
CA HIS A 512 10.65 -2.33 -30.10
C HIS A 512 11.27 -0.93 -30.22
N ALA A 513 11.62 -0.31 -29.09
CA ALA A 513 12.26 1.01 -29.09
C ALA A 513 13.63 0.97 -29.80
N LEU A 514 14.40 -0.11 -29.58
CA LEU A 514 15.70 -0.31 -30.25
C LEU A 514 15.53 -0.58 -31.76
N GLU A 515 14.51 -1.32 -32.18
CA GLU A 515 14.16 -1.55 -33.59
C GLU A 515 13.77 -0.24 -34.30
N VAL A 516 13.04 0.65 -33.63
CA VAL A 516 12.77 2.00 -34.15
C VAL A 516 14.06 2.79 -34.35
N ALA A 517 14.98 2.74 -33.39
CA ALA A 517 16.27 3.41 -33.49
C ALA A 517 17.07 2.91 -34.70
N ALA A 518 17.12 1.59 -34.91
CA ALA A 518 17.77 0.96 -36.05
C ALA A 518 17.15 1.40 -37.39
N ARG A 519 15.81 1.35 -37.52
CA ARG A 519 15.12 1.83 -38.72
C ARG A 519 15.41 3.29 -39.02
N CYS A 520 15.48 4.15 -38.00
CA CYS A 520 15.84 5.56 -38.18
C CYS A 520 17.28 5.69 -38.68
N GLN A 521 18.21 4.87 -38.18
CA GLN A 521 19.60 4.88 -38.63
C GLN A 521 19.72 4.44 -40.09
N ASP A 522 19.08 3.34 -40.47
CA ASP A 522 19.06 2.84 -41.85
C ASP A 522 18.50 3.89 -42.82
N ALA A 523 17.40 4.54 -42.45
CA ALA A 523 16.77 5.60 -43.26
C ALA A 523 17.65 6.86 -43.37
N MET A 524 18.41 7.21 -42.33
CA MET A 524 19.39 8.31 -42.40
C MET A 524 20.57 7.95 -43.32
N GLU A 525 21.08 6.72 -43.24
CA GLU A 525 22.17 6.23 -44.10
C GLU A 525 21.75 6.15 -45.58
N ALA A 526 20.48 5.84 -45.83
CA ALA A 526 19.86 5.87 -47.16
C ALA A 526 19.57 7.30 -47.67
N GLY A 527 19.70 8.33 -46.83
CA GLY A 527 19.40 9.73 -47.16
C GLY A 527 17.89 10.04 -47.26
N GLU A 528 17.04 9.18 -46.70
CA GLU A 528 15.58 9.32 -46.73
C GLU A 528 15.08 10.30 -45.66
N ILE A 529 15.80 10.39 -44.54
CA ILE A 529 15.51 11.28 -43.42
C ILE A 529 16.79 11.96 -42.89
N THR A 530 16.62 13.01 -42.12
CA THR A 530 17.66 13.80 -41.47
C THR A 530 17.40 13.90 -39.97
N LEU A 531 18.42 14.30 -39.20
CA LEU A 531 18.28 14.54 -37.76
C LEU A 531 17.24 15.61 -37.40
N GLU A 532 16.87 16.48 -38.34
CA GLU A 532 15.91 17.55 -38.10
C GLU A 532 14.46 17.13 -38.32
N ASP A 533 14.23 15.97 -38.93
CA ASP A 533 12.91 15.49 -39.26
C ASP A 533 12.12 15.02 -38.03
N VAL A 534 10.80 14.96 -38.22
CA VAL A 534 9.86 14.42 -37.25
C VAL A 534 9.49 13.01 -37.67
N VAL A 535 9.89 12.03 -36.86
CA VAL A 535 9.76 10.61 -37.19
C VAL A 535 8.86 9.89 -36.19
N ARG A 536 8.03 8.98 -36.70
CA ARG A 536 7.21 8.06 -35.89
C ARG A 536 7.36 6.62 -36.39
N PRO A 537 7.21 5.62 -35.53
CA PRO A 537 7.05 4.25 -35.97
C PRO A 537 5.74 4.07 -36.74
N LYS A 538 5.73 3.32 -37.83
CA LYS A 538 4.50 3.03 -38.63
C LYS A 538 3.35 2.50 -37.78
N GLU A 539 3.64 1.61 -36.85
CA GLU A 539 2.70 1.01 -35.91
C GLU A 539 2.02 2.03 -34.96
N TRP A 540 2.55 3.26 -34.84
CA TRP A 540 1.94 4.34 -34.07
C TRP A 540 0.95 5.19 -34.87
N GLU A 541 0.95 5.11 -36.20
CA GLU A 541 0.05 5.85 -37.08
C GLU A 541 -1.43 5.72 -36.67
N PRO A 542 -2.00 4.51 -36.46
CA PRO A 542 -3.42 4.39 -36.07
C PRO A 542 -3.71 4.89 -34.66
N LEU A 543 -2.69 5.10 -33.82
CA LEU A 543 -2.84 5.57 -32.44
C LEU A 543 -2.78 7.11 -32.34
N CYS A 544 -2.30 7.79 -33.38
CA CYS A 544 -2.11 9.23 -33.40
C CYS A 544 -3.40 9.97 -33.80
N LYS A 545 -4.17 10.40 -32.80
CA LYS A 545 -5.44 11.14 -32.99
C LYS A 545 -5.34 12.38 -33.89
N TRP A 546 -4.22 13.10 -33.85
CA TRP A 546 -4.09 14.44 -34.43
C TRP A 546 -3.36 14.52 -35.78
N GLY A 547 -2.97 13.38 -36.36
CA GLY A 547 -2.11 13.37 -37.56
C GLY A 547 -0.82 14.18 -37.33
N GLY A 548 -0.11 14.52 -38.39
CA GLY A 548 1.02 15.47 -38.32
C GLY A 548 1.52 15.81 -39.71
N LYS A 549 1.57 17.11 -40.04
CA LYS A 549 2.15 17.57 -41.31
C LYS A 549 3.67 17.40 -41.24
N GLY A 550 4.26 16.77 -42.26
CA GLY A 550 5.71 16.55 -42.31
C GLY A 550 6.23 15.44 -41.39
N VAL A 551 5.34 14.60 -40.86
CA VAL A 551 5.74 13.40 -40.11
C VAL A 551 6.12 12.29 -41.07
N ILE A 552 7.29 11.70 -40.86
CA ILE A 552 7.79 10.56 -41.62
C ILE A 552 7.59 9.29 -40.79
N TYR A 553 6.96 8.28 -41.38
CA TYR A 553 6.74 6.99 -40.71
C TYR A 553 7.79 5.97 -41.15
N VAL A 554 8.58 5.47 -40.19
CA VAL A 554 9.65 4.49 -40.43
C VAL A 554 9.22 3.07 -40.12
#